data_AF-E8RTV5-F1
#
_entry.id   AF-E8RTV5-F1
#
_cell.length_a   1.000
_cell.length_b   1.000
_cell.length_c   1.000
_cell.angle_alpha   90.00
_cell.angle_beta   90.00
_cell.angle_gamma   90.00
#
_symmetry.space_group_name_H-M   'P 1'
#
loop_
_entity.id
_entity.type
_entity.pdbx_description
1 polymer ?
#
loop_
_entity_poly.entity_id
_entity_poly.type
_entity_poly.pdbx_seq_one_letter_code
_entity_poly.pdbx_strand_id
1 'polypeptide(L)'
;MRPFLKSIAGLTAGLCLAMCSPLASAASQPSDNAVKKTMRKATEFMVETVSTNGGYVWSYLPDMSRRWGELEAKPSMIWVQPPGTATMGHLFLDAYHATGDEYYYTAAEKAAAALIFGQQDNGGWHYFIDFGGEASTKQWYDTIGKNAWRMEEFQHYWGNATYDDDGTVEAMTFILRLYLEKHDPKYKPSLDKAIDFVLKSQYPNGGWPQRYPLKYEFSHHGQPDYTSYITFNDDVAAGNVHFLILCYQALGETRVLDAINRGMNIYILAQNGAPQAGWALQYTPDLKPAGARTYEPKSLSAHTTASAIRQLMDFYKLTGDTKYLAPIPAALDWLDSVRLPGEKPLYPSFVELGTNKALYTHREGSNVISGHYYADYNPEHTLRHYSSTRSINVAKLRQDYEKLKATPPEEASKDSPLKNGVAKPLPRYFLIEEHGDSDLNHGRAAETADQLVKSLNKDGWWPTELKSTSNPYIGDGSPTPAEGDYRSTHVGDKTDTSPYITDKPVIGISTSAYIDNMKALIGALNTKDTNENKKK
;
A
#
# COMPACT_ATOMS: atom_id res chain seq x y z
N MET A 1 -43.24 53.16 -33.67
CA MET A 1 -43.10 53.68 -35.06
C MET A 1 -41.75 53.22 -35.62
N ARG A 2 -41.73 52.72 -36.86
CA ARG A 2 -40.56 52.79 -37.79
C ARG A 2 -40.33 54.27 -38.20
N PRO A 3 -39.26 54.70 -38.90
CA PRO A 3 -38.28 53.99 -39.76
C PRO A 3 -36.82 54.24 -39.27
N PHE A 4 -35.69 54.12 -40.01
CA PHE A 4 -35.39 53.96 -41.45
C PHE A 4 -34.12 53.10 -41.69
N LEU A 5 -33.94 52.65 -42.94
CA LEU A 5 -32.69 52.12 -43.50
C LEU A 5 -31.75 53.26 -43.96
N LYS A 6 -30.45 52.97 -44.12
CA LYS A 6 -29.80 53.06 -45.45
C LYS A 6 -28.48 52.26 -45.52
N SER A 7 -28.23 51.71 -46.71
CA SER A 7 -27.08 50.88 -47.06
C SER A 7 -26.04 51.68 -47.84
N ILE A 8 -24.75 51.35 -47.68
CA ILE A 8 -23.72 51.57 -48.69
C ILE A 8 -22.90 50.28 -48.80
N ALA A 9 -22.71 49.81 -50.04
CA ALA A 9 -21.90 48.65 -50.36
C ALA A 9 -20.45 49.06 -50.65
N GLY A 10 -19.49 48.19 -50.31
CA GLY A 10 -18.08 48.30 -50.71
C GLY A 10 -17.52 46.92 -51.04
N LEU A 11 -17.03 46.75 -52.26
CA LEU A 11 -16.32 45.53 -52.68
C LEU A 11 -15.01 45.38 -51.89
N THR A 12 -14.72 44.18 -51.41
CA THR A 12 -13.35 43.72 -51.14
C THR A 12 -13.16 42.30 -51.68
N ALA A 13 -11.97 42.05 -52.23
CA ALA A 13 -11.66 40.85 -52.99
C ALA A 13 -11.56 39.59 -52.12
N GLY A 14 -11.75 38.42 -52.75
CA GLY A 14 -11.67 37.14 -52.07
C GLY A 14 -10.25 36.79 -51.65
N LEU A 15 -10.14 36.19 -50.47
CA LEU A 15 -8.94 35.46 -50.02
C LEU A 15 -9.39 34.07 -49.57
N CYS A 16 -9.14 33.06 -50.40
CA CYS A 16 -9.35 31.65 -50.02
C CYS A 16 -8.28 31.24 -49.00
N LEU A 17 -8.53 31.50 -47.73
CA LEU A 17 -7.79 30.87 -46.63
C LEU A 17 -8.12 29.38 -46.60
N ALA A 18 -7.27 28.58 -47.22
CA ALA A 18 -7.26 27.14 -47.02
C ALA A 18 -7.01 26.85 -45.53
N MET A 19 -8.04 26.37 -44.83
CA MET A 19 -7.89 25.87 -43.47
C MET A 19 -7.12 24.55 -43.51
N CYS A 20 -5.79 24.63 -43.49
CA CYS A 20 -4.95 23.53 -43.06
C CYS A 20 -5.18 23.31 -41.56
N SER A 21 -6.18 22.50 -41.23
CA SER A 21 -6.27 21.88 -39.90
C SER A 21 -4.92 21.22 -39.60
N PRO A 22 -4.27 21.51 -38.45
CA PRO A 22 -3.12 20.73 -38.05
C PRO A 22 -3.60 19.29 -37.85
N LEU A 23 -3.14 18.39 -38.72
CA LEU A 23 -3.17 16.96 -38.44
C LEU A 23 -2.40 16.76 -37.14
N ALA A 24 -3.14 16.61 -36.03
CA ALA A 24 -2.57 16.08 -34.81
C ALA A 24 -1.95 14.74 -35.19
N SER A 25 -0.62 14.68 -35.21
CA SER A 25 0.11 13.47 -35.54
C SER A 25 -0.23 12.46 -34.46
N ALA A 26 -1.16 11.56 -34.75
CA ALA A 26 -1.50 10.45 -33.89
C ALA A 26 -0.23 9.61 -33.78
N ALA A 27 0.48 9.74 -32.64
CA ALA A 27 1.72 9.05 -32.40
C ALA A 27 1.50 7.57 -32.69
N SER A 28 2.25 7.04 -33.67
CA SER A 28 2.06 5.68 -34.16
C SER A 28 2.27 4.72 -32.98
N GLN A 29 1.19 4.07 -32.54
CA GLN A 29 1.26 3.10 -31.45
C GLN A 29 2.34 2.06 -31.78
N PRO A 30 3.21 1.71 -30.82
CA PRO A 30 4.27 0.73 -31.07
C PRO A 30 3.63 -0.62 -31.44
N SER A 31 4.33 -1.38 -32.28
CA SER A 31 3.91 -2.75 -32.60
C SER A 31 4.01 -3.63 -31.36
N ASP A 32 3.18 -4.67 -31.29
CA ASP A 32 3.13 -5.54 -30.10
C ASP A 32 4.46 -6.28 -29.90
N ASN A 33 5.17 -6.56 -31.00
CA ASN A 33 6.53 -7.10 -30.94
C ASN A 33 7.52 -6.09 -30.31
N ALA A 34 7.40 -4.79 -30.60
CA ALA A 34 8.23 -3.76 -29.95
C ALA A 34 7.90 -3.61 -28.46
N VAL A 35 6.60 -3.67 -28.10
CA VAL A 35 6.14 -3.68 -26.70
C VAL A 35 6.68 -4.91 -25.95
N LYS A 36 6.41 -6.12 -26.45
CA LYS A 36 6.87 -7.38 -25.84
C LYS A 36 8.39 -7.44 -25.71
N LYS A 37 9.15 -6.99 -26.73
CA LYS A 37 10.62 -6.91 -26.67
C LYS A 37 11.12 -5.90 -25.63
N THR A 38 10.43 -4.78 -25.46
CA THR A 38 10.76 -3.76 -24.45
C THR A 38 10.52 -4.30 -23.05
N MET A 39 9.32 -4.85 -22.80
CA MET A 39 8.98 -5.52 -21.54
C MET A 39 9.99 -6.62 -21.20
N ARG A 40 10.33 -7.47 -22.18
CA ARG A 40 11.25 -8.59 -22.00
C ARG A 40 12.65 -8.11 -21.60
N LYS A 41 13.20 -7.15 -22.34
CA LYS A 41 14.52 -6.58 -22.05
C LYS A 41 14.55 -5.89 -20.67
N ALA A 42 13.48 -5.18 -20.31
CA ALA A 42 13.37 -4.54 -19.00
C ALA A 42 13.36 -5.57 -17.87
N THR A 43 12.66 -6.68 -18.08
CA THR A 43 12.54 -7.79 -17.12
C THR A 43 13.86 -8.54 -16.97
N GLU A 44 14.57 -8.82 -18.07
CA GLU A 44 15.88 -9.47 -18.04
C GLU A 44 16.91 -8.65 -17.23
N PHE A 45 16.88 -7.32 -17.34
CA PHE A 45 17.72 -6.46 -16.50
C PHE A 45 17.34 -6.59 -15.02
N MET A 46 16.06 -6.46 -14.67
CA MET A 46 15.61 -6.58 -13.28
C MET A 46 15.96 -7.96 -12.69
N VAL A 47 15.66 -9.04 -13.41
CA VAL A 47 15.83 -10.42 -12.92
C VAL A 47 17.31 -10.81 -12.85
N GLU A 48 18.11 -10.55 -13.89
CA GLU A 48 19.48 -11.07 -13.98
C GLU A 48 20.57 -10.07 -13.50
N THR A 49 20.23 -8.79 -13.27
CA THR A 49 21.19 -7.77 -12.78
C THR A 49 20.79 -7.14 -11.44
N VAL A 50 19.51 -6.86 -11.21
CA VAL A 50 19.03 -6.13 -10.02
C VAL A 50 18.65 -7.05 -8.86
N SER A 51 18.11 -8.24 -9.17
CA SER A 51 17.58 -9.14 -8.14
C SER A 51 18.66 -9.69 -7.21
N THR A 52 18.31 -9.88 -5.95
CA THR A 52 19.14 -10.57 -4.96
C THR A 52 18.44 -11.88 -4.61
N ASN A 53 18.96 -12.99 -5.12
CA ASN A 53 18.35 -14.33 -5.05
C ASN A 53 16.88 -14.37 -5.55
N GLY A 54 16.52 -13.52 -6.51
CA GLY A 54 15.16 -13.40 -7.05
C GLY A 54 14.26 -12.37 -6.34
N GLY A 55 14.71 -11.77 -5.23
CA GLY A 55 13.99 -10.69 -4.55
C GLY A 55 14.51 -9.28 -4.87
N TYR A 56 13.75 -8.27 -4.45
CA TYR A 56 13.95 -6.85 -4.80
C TYR A 56 13.81 -5.92 -3.60
N VAL A 57 14.45 -4.74 -3.67
CA VAL A 57 14.13 -3.55 -2.87
C VAL A 57 13.55 -2.46 -3.77
N TRP A 58 13.23 -1.29 -3.25
CA TRP A 58 12.49 -0.26 -4.01
C TRP A 58 13.40 0.57 -4.92
N SER A 59 14.61 0.89 -4.48
CA SER A 59 15.52 1.82 -5.14
C SER A 59 16.98 1.33 -5.13
N TYR A 60 17.68 1.55 -6.25
CA TYR A 60 19.08 1.17 -6.44
C TYR A 60 19.86 2.27 -7.18
N LEU A 61 21.12 2.48 -6.79
CA LEU A 61 22.06 3.20 -7.65
C LEU A 61 22.45 2.33 -8.88
N PRO A 62 22.75 2.94 -10.04
CA PRO A 62 23.04 2.20 -11.28
C PRO A 62 24.23 1.22 -11.19
N ASP A 63 25.16 1.45 -10.27
CA ASP A 63 26.34 0.62 -10.01
C ASP A 63 26.12 -0.44 -8.91
N MET A 64 24.90 -0.52 -8.36
CA MET A 64 24.51 -1.39 -7.25
C MET A 64 25.28 -1.16 -5.93
N SER A 65 26.07 -0.08 -5.83
CA SER A 65 26.86 0.25 -4.63
C SER A 65 25.99 0.54 -3.41
N ARG A 66 24.77 1.04 -3.65
CA ARG A 66 23.77 1.38 -2.64
C ARG A 66 22.38 0.99 -3.11
N ARG A 67 21.54 0.52 -2.19
CA ARG A 67 20.14 0.14 -2.42
C ARG A 67 19.32 0.33 -1.15
N TRP A 68 18.03 0.61 -1.28
CA TRP A 68 17.13 0.80 -0.14
C TRP A 68 15.70 0.37 -0.51
N GLY A 69 14.99 -0.15 0.49
CA GLY A 69 13.53 -0.17 0.48
C GLY A 69 13.05 1.09 1.18
N GLU A 70 12.26 0.93 2.24
CA GLU A 70 11.96 2.02 3.16
C GLU A 70 13.21 2.55 3.88
N LEU A 71 14.13 1.65 4.25
CA LEU A 71 15.39 1.97 4.92
C LEU A 71 16.58 1.42 4.11
N GLU A 72 17.78 1.87 4.49
CA GLU A 72 19.03 1.44 3.85
C GLU A 72 19.16 -0.09 3.85
N ALA A 73 19.42 -0.70 2.69
CA ALA A 73 19.43 -2.14 2.53
C ALA A 73 20.84 -2.66 2.21
N LYS A 74 21.28 -3.71 2.91
CA LYS A 74 22.54 -4.40 2.58
C LYS A 74 22.39 -5.18 1.26
N PRO A 75 23.50 -5.51 0.58
CA PRO A 75 23.45 -6.30 -0.65
C PRO A 75 22.79 -7.69 -0.54
N SER A 76 22.64 -8.21 0.68
CA SER A 76 21.97 -9.48 1.00
C SER A 76 20.48 -9.34 1.34
N MET A 77 19.91 -8.12 1.32
CA MET A 77 18.54 -7.86 1.77
C MET A 77 17.59 -7.62 0.59
N ILE A 78 16.34 -8.08 0.74
CA ILE A 78 15.21 -7.80 -0.14
C ILE A 78 13.99 -7.41 0.70
N TRP A 79 13.13 -6.55 0.16
CA TRP A 79 11.91 -6.11 0.84
C TRP A 79 10.74 -7.04 0.48
N VAL A 80 9.90 -7.33 1.47
CA VAL A 80 8.62 -8.02 1.33
C VAL A 80 7.49 -6.99 1.21
N GLN A 81 7.55 -5.94 2.04
CA GLN A 81 6.72 -4.73 2.01
C GLN A 81 6.57 -4.18 0.57
N PRO A 82 5.34 -3.95 0.07
CA PRO A 82 5.10 -3.40 -1.28
C PRO A 82 5.78 -2.04 -1.47
N PRO A 83 6.33 -1.73 -2.67
CA PRO A 83 6.29 -2.50 -3.91
C PRO A 83 7.52 -3.41 -4.08
N GLY A 84 7.83 -4.20 -3.04
CA GLY A 84 8.94 -5.13 -3.00
C GLY A 84 8.73 -6.43 -3.77
N THR A 85 9.21 -7.52 -3.18
CA THR A 85 9.40 -8.79 -3.89
C THR A 85 8.10 -9.47 -4.33
N ALA A 86 7.06 -9.42 -3.50
CA ALA A 86 5.79 -10.06 -3.81
C ALA A 86 5.02 -9.30 -4.91
N THR A 87 5.03 -7.96 -4.88
CA THR A 87 4.53 -7.09 -5.95
C THR A 87 5.24 -7.35 -7.28
N MET A 88 6.56 -7.51 -7.27
CA MET A 88 7.31 -7.93 -8.47
C MET A 88 6.87 -9.31 -8.98
N GLY A 89 6.64 -10.27 -8.08
CA GLY A 89 6.07 -11.58 -8.41
C GLY A 89 4.70 -11.49 -9.09
N HIS A 90 3.80 -10.68 -8.54
CA HIS A 90 2.48 -10.42 -9.14
C HIS A 90 2.57 -9.83 -10.54
N LEU A 91 3.47 -8.86 -10.74
CA LEU A 91 3.70 -8.24 -12.05
C LEU A 91 4.21 -9.25 -13.07
N PHE A 92 5.09 -10.16 -12.65
CA PHE A 92 5.59 -11.21 -13.54
C PHE A 92 4.48 -12.17 -13.97
N LEU A 93 3.54 -12.53 -13.10
CA LEU A 93 2.34 -13.28 -13.52
C LEU A 93 1.45 -12.46 -14.49
N ASP A 94 1.22 -11.18 -14.21
CA ASP A 94 0.45 -10.29 -15.10
C ASP A 94 1.12 -10.16 -16.48
N ALA A 95 2.46 -10.07 -16.53
CA ALA A 95 3.24 -10.03 -17.76
C ALA A 95 3.25 -11.38 -18.51
N TYR A 96 3.29 -12.52 -17.79
CA TYR A 96 3.10 -13.84 -18.37
C TYR A 96 1.75 -13.93 -19.09
N HIS A 97 0.66 -13.55 -18.40
CA HIS A 97 -0.70 -13.56 -18.95
C HIS A 97 -0.88 -12.62 -20.15
N ALA A 98 -0.18 -11.47 -20.17
CA ALA A 98 -0.27 -10.51 -21.26
C ALA A 98 0.56 -10.89 -22.50
N THR A 99 1.61 -11.69 -22.32
CA THR A 99 2.60 -11.94 -23.40
C THR A 99 2.62 -13.37 -23.92
N GLY A 100 2.34 -14.36 -23.07
CA GLY A 100 2.53 -15.79 -23.35
C GLY A 100 3.98 -16.28 -23.23
N ASP A 101 4.89 -15.48 -22.68
CA ASP A 101 6.32 -15.80 -22.58
C ASP A 101 6.66 -16.41 -21.20
N GLU A 102 6.98 -17.70 -21.18
CA GLU A 102 7.30 -18.50 -19.98
C GLU A 102 8.43 -17.91 -19.11
N TYR A 103 9.30 -17.05 -19.63
CA TYR A 103 10.33 -16.41 -18.81
C TYR A 103 9.74 -15.54 -17.69
N TYR A 104 8.59 -14.91 -17.93
CA TYR A 104 7.89 -14.18 -16.87
C TYR A 104 7.38 -15.12 -15.78
N TYR A 105 6.91 -16.32 -16.15
CA TYR A 105 6.58 -17.34 -15.16
C TYR A 105 7.83 -17.74 -14.36
N THR A 106 8.95 -18.05 -15.01
CA THR A 106 10.24 -18.34 -14.32
C THR A 106 10.71 -17.17 -13.43
N ALA A 107 10.46 -15.92 -13.80
CA ALA A 107 10.76 -14.75 -12.97
C ALA A 107 9.86 -14.69 -11.71
N ALA A 108 8.57 -15.02 -11.84
CA ALA A 108 7.67 -15.20 -10.70
C ALA A 108 8.14 -16.35 -9.78
N GLU A 109 8.61 -17.47 -10.35
CA GLU A 109 9.17 -18.57 -9.56
C GLU A 109 10.43 -18.15 -8.77
N LYS A 110 11.30 -17.31 -9.36
CA LYS A 110 12.46 -16.72 -8.66
C LYS A 110 12.02 -15.83 -7.48
N ALA A 111 11.02 -14.96 -7.67
CA ALA A 111 10.47 -14.13 -6.60
C ALA A 111 9.83 -14.97 -5.47
N ALA A 112 9.08 -16.02 -5.82
CA ALA A 112 8.51 -16.94 -4.84
C ALA A 112 9.58 -17.72 -4.07
N ALA A 113 10.67 -18.14 -4.71
CA ALA A 113 11.78 -18.80 -4.04
C ALA A 113 12.42 -17.88 -2.96
N ALA A 114 12.60 -16.59 -3.27
CA ALA A 114 13.07 -15.60 -2.30
C ALA A 114 12.12 -15.46 -1.11
N LEU A 115 10.81 -15.37 -1.36
CA LEU A 115 9.80 -15.28 -0.29
C LEU A 115 9.73 -16.55 0.55
N ILE A 116 9.72 -17.74 -0.07
CA ILE A 116 9.68 -19.04 0.63
C ILE A 116 10.90 -19.22 1.54
N PHE A 117 12.09 -18.74 1.12
CA PHE A 117 13.29 -18.76 1.97
C PHE A 117 13.11 -17.96 3.26
N GLY A 118 12.48 -16.78 3.20
CA GLY A 118 12.24 -15.93 4.37
C GLY A 118 10.90 -16.12 5.08
N GLN A 119 10.06 -17.06 4.63
CA GLN A 119 8.82 -17.41 5.32
C GLN A 119 9.16 -18.09 6.64
N GLN A 120 8.64 -17.55 7.74
CA GLN A 120 8.90 -18.11 9.07
C GLN A 120 8.14 -19.43 9.28
N ASP A 121 8.53 -20.23 10.27
CA ASP A 121 7.83 -21.49 10.58
C ASP A 121 6.38 -21.31 11.02
N ASN A 122 6.04 -20.13 11.56
CA ASN A 122 4.66 -19.75 11.84
C ASN A 122 3.82 -19.49 10.57
N GLY A 123 4.47 -19.22 9.43
CA GLY A 123 3.87 -19.03 8.10
C GLY A 123 3.76 -17.58 7.61
N GLY A 124 4.07 -16.59 8.43
CA GLY A 124 4.13 -15.17 8.03
C GLY A 124 5.53 -14.71 7.62
N TRP A 125 5.63 -13.43 7.26
CA TRP A 125 6.86 -12.77 6.85
C TRP A 125 7.22 -11.57 7.73
N HIS A 126 8.50 -11.22 7.71
CA HIS A 126 9.02 -9.95 8.22
C HIS A 126 9.03 -8.89 7.09
N TYR A 127 9.17 -7.59 7.39
CA TYR A 127 9.19 -6.51 6.36
C TYR A 127 10.22 -6.74 5.23
N PHE A 128 11.32 -7.41 5.57
CA PHE A 128 12.42 -7.74 4.68
C PHE A 128 12.97 -9.15 4.98
N ILE A 129 13.71 -9.71 4.02
CA ILE A 129 14.44 -10.97 4.14
C ILE A 129 15.93 -10.66 3.95
N ASP A 130 16.78 -11.13 4.86
CA ASP A 130 18.24 -10.99 4.77
C ASP A 130 18.89 -12.36 4.56
N PHE A 131 19.44 -12.59 3.36
CA PHE A 131 20.15 -13.83 3.01
C PHE A 131 21.49 -13.99 3.77
N GLY A 132 21.95 -12.95 4.49
CA GLY A 132 23.04 -13.04 5.45
C GLY A 132 22.64 -13.69 6.79
N GLY A 133 21.36 -14.02 6.98
CA GLY A 133 20.84 -14.73 8.15
C GLY A 133 20.63 -13.84 9.39
N GLU A 134 20.24 -14.47 10.51
CA GLU A 134 19.78 -13.76 11.71
C GLU A 134 20.83 -12.81 12.32
N ALA A 135 22.11 -13.19 12.32
CA ALA A 135 23.19 -12.34 12.81
C ALA A 135 23.34 -11.06 11.97
N SER A 136 23.18 -11.19 10.65
CA SER A 136 23.15 -10.06 9.71
C SER A 136 21.92 -9.18 10.00
N THR A 137 20.74 -9.76 10.16
CA THR A 137 19.51 -9.03 10.54
C THR A 137 19.68 -8.25 11.84
N LYS A 138 20.20 -8.88 12.90
CA LYS A 138 20.46 -8.24 14.20
C LYS A 138 21.43 -7.07 14.06
N GLN A 139 22.55 -7.24 13.36
CA GLN A 139 23.49 -6.14 13.09
C GLN A 139 22.81 -4.95 12.38
N TRP A 140 21.88 -5.20 11.45
CA TRP A 140 21.14 -4.13 10.77
C TRP A 140 20.23 -3.37 11.74
N TYR A 141 19.53 -4.07 12.63
CA TYR A 141 18.73 -3.48 13.70
C TYR A 141 19.60 -2.69 14.69
N ASP A 142 20.75 -3.24 15.10
CA ASP A 142 21.72 -2.62 16.01
C ASP A 142 22.44 -1.38 15.42
N THR A 143 22.16 -1.02 14.16
CA THR A 143 22.79 0.09 13.43
C THR A 143 21.76 0.96 12.70
N ILE A 144 21.26 0.49 11.54
CA ILE A 144 20.34 1.23 10.67
C ILE A 144 18.95 1.32 11.31
N GLY A 145 18.40 0.22 11.81
CA GLY A 145 17.04 0.18 12.35
C GLY A 145 16.85 1.06 13.58
N LYS A 146 17.66 0.87 14.62
CA LYS A 146 17.57 1.63 15.88
C LYS A 146 17.79 3.15 15.72
N ASN A 147 18.47 3.60 14.66
CA ASN A 147 18.72 5.02 14.42
C ASN A 147 17.65 5.69 13.53
N ALA A 148 16.66 4.95 13.04
CA ALA A 148 15.58 5.50 12.24
C ALA A 148 14.52 6.13 13.18
N TRP A 149 14.69 7.40 13.53
CA TRP A 149 13.95 8.07 14.60
C TRP A 149 12.43 8.06 14.38
N ARG A 150 11.96 8.17 13.13
CA ARG A 150 10.52 8.15 12.79
C ARG A 150 10.02 6.80 12.28
N MET A 151 10.80 5.74 12.47
CA MET A 151 10.51 4.37 12.02
C MET A 151 10.58 3.42 13.21
N GLU A 152 9.71 3.63 14.20
CA GLU A 152 9.80 2.97 15.51
C GLU A 152 9.63 1.44 15.43
N GLU A 153 8.88 0.96 14.45
CA GLU A 153 8.74 -0.47 14.10
C GLU A 153 10.03 -1.13 13.55
N PHE A 154 11.04 -0.34 13.20
CA PHE A 154 12.40 -0.78 12.87
C PHE A 154 13.43 -0.56 14.00
N GLN A 155 13.04 0.01 15.15
CA GLN A 155 13.97 0.23 16.26
C GLN A 155 14.25 -1.01 17.11
N HIS A 156 13.44 -2.07 16.98
CA HIS A 156 13.60 -3.32 17.73
C HIS A 156 13.40 -4.57 16.85
N TYR A 157 14.14 -5.66 17.14
CA TYR A 157 14.01 -6.94 16.43
C TYR A 157 13.26 -7.97 17.26
N TRP A 158 11.95 -8.09 17.04
CA TRP A 158 11.07 -9.05 17.70
C TRP A 158 11.30 -10.53 17.29
N GLY A 159 11.93 -10.79 16.14
CA GLY A 159 12.10 -12.14 15.59
C GLY A 159 10.79 -12.85 15.22
N ASN A 160 9.72 -12.11 14.93
CA ASN A 160 8.41 -12.61 14.53
C ASN A 160 7.96 -12.05 13.16
N ALA A 161 6.79 -12.45 12.68
CA ALA A 161 6.21 -11.96 11.44
C ALA A 161 5.26 -10.77 11.71
N THR A 162 4.96 -10.00 10.67
CA THR A 162 4.13 -8.78 10.71
C THR A 162 3.13 -8.73 9.57
N TYR A 163 1.93 -8.20 9.83
CA TYR A 163 0.95 -7.83 8.81
C TYR A 163 1.07 -6.37 8.37
N ASP A 164 1.81 -5.57 9.13
CA ASP A 164 2.06 -4.15 8.92
C ASP A 164 2.63 -3.87 7.50
N ASP A 165 2.20 -2.75 6.91
CA ASP A 165 2.48 -2.37 5.51
C ASP A 165 2.32 -3.52 4.50
N ASP A 166 1.20 -4.26 4.61
CA ASP A 166 0.76 -5.35 3.72
C ASP A 166 1.75 -6.51 3.51
N GLY A 167 2.95 -6.51 4.11
CA GLY A 167 4.06 -7.39 3.72
C GLY A 167 3.70 -8.88 3.72
N THR A 168 3.08 -9.38 4.80
CA THR A 168 2.59 -10.78 4.82
C THR A 168 1.41 -10.98 3.88
N VAL A 169 0.48 -10.02 3.77
CA VAL A 169 -0.76 -10.13 2.96
C VAL A 169 -0.45 -10.25 1.48
N GLU A 170 0.42 -9.37 0.99
CA GLU A 170 0.91 -9.36 -0.39
C GLU A 170 1.67 -10.67 -0.71
N ALA A 171 2.59 -11.09 0.18
CA ALA A 171 3.35 -12.32 0.00
C ALA A 171 2.47 -13.58 -0.06
N MET A 172 1.52 -13.73 0.86
CA MET A 172 0.63 -14.90 0.87
C MET A 172 -0.33 -14.92 -0.33
N THR A 173 -0.79 -13.74 -0.78
CA THR A 173 -1.65 -13.61 -1.94
C THR A 173 -0.90 -13.90 -3.25
N PHE A 174 0.36 -13.48 -3.37
CA PHE A 174 1.21 -13.86 -4.49
C PHE A 174 1.47 -15.37 -4.55
N ILE A 175 1.81 -16.01 -3.42
CA ILE A 175 2.01 -17.47 -3.34
C ILE A 175 0.72 -18.24 -3.69
N LEU A 176 -0.46 -17.73 -3.29
CA LEU A 176 -1.76 -18.26 -3.72
C LEU A 176 -1.93 -18.20 -5.24
N ARG A 177 -1.69 -17.04 -5.86
CA ARG A 177 -1.79 -16.87 -7.32
C ARG A 177 -0.82 -17.79 -8.08
N LEU A 178 0.45 -17.84 -7.67
CA LEU A 178 1.45 -18.68 -8.32
C LEU A 178 1.12 -20.18 -8.19
N TYR A 179 0.60 -20.61 -7.04
CA TYR A 179 0.11 -21.97 -6.88
C TYR A 179 -1.06 -22.27 -7.83
N LEU A 180 -2.05 -21.38 -7.92
CA LEU A 180 -3.23 -21.58 -8.76
C LEU A 180 -2.90 -21.63 -10.26
N GLU A 181 -1.85 -20.94 -10.72
CA GLU A 181 -1.51 -20.83 -12.14
C GLU A 181 -1.20 -22.18 -12.81
N LYS A 182 -0.48 -23.07 -12.11
CA LYS A 182 -0.11 -24.41 -12.63
C LYS A 182 -0.38 -25.55 -11.66
N HIS A 183 -0.96 -25.27 -10.48
CA HIS A 183 -1.16 -26.21 -9.36
C HIS A 183 0.11 -26.96 -8.93
N ASP A 184 1.28 -26.34 -9.10
CA ASP A 184 2.57 -26.97 -8.77
C ASP A 184 2.64 -27.26 -7.26
N PRO A 185 2.74 -28.54 -6.85
CA PRO A 185 2.68 -28.93 -5.45
C PRO A 185 3.84 -28.36 -4.60
N LYS A 186 4.93 -27.87 -5.19
CA LYS A 186 6.06 -27.29 -4.43
C LYS A 186 5.68 -26.00 -3.68
N TYR A 187 4.68 -25.27 -4.15
CA TYR A 187 4.19 -24.04 -3.49
C TYR A 187 3.18 -24.30 -2.38
N LYS A 188 2.48 -25.44 -2.43
CA LYS A 188 1.40 -25.79 -1.50
C LYS A 188 1.82 -25.76 -0.02
N PRO A 189 3.01 -26.25 0.40
CA PRO A 189 3.45 -26.16 1.80
C PRO A 189 3.60 -24.72 2.31
N SER A 190 4.06 -23.79 1.46
CA SER A 190 4.21 -22.37 1.82
C SER A 190 2.84 -21.69 1.94
N LEU A 191 1.94 -21.98 0.99
CA LEU A 191 0.56 -21.52 1.02
C LEU A 191 -0.20 -22.02 2.25
N ASP A 192 -0.06 -23.30 2.59
CA ASP A 192 -0.70 -23.90 3.77
C ASP A 192 -0.18 -23.29 5.06
N LYS A 193 1.14 -23.04 5.18
CA LYS A 193 1.72 -22.28 6.28
C LYS A 193 1.08 -20.88 6.40
N ALA A 194 0.90 -20.15 5.29
CA ALA A 194 0.34 -18.81 5.31
C ALA A 194 -1.16 -18.78 5.68
N ILE A 195 -1.96 -19.71 5.17
CA ILE A 195 -3.37 -19.88 5.59
C ILE A 195 -3.44 -20.18 7.09
N ASP A 196 -2.62 -21.11 7.57
CA ASP A 196 -2.53 -21.45 8.98
C ASP A 196 -2.05 -20.28 9.85
N PHE A 197 -1.14 -19.42 9.36
CA PHE A 197 -0.68 -18.21 10.05
C PHE A 197 -1.86 -17.28 10.37
N VAL A 198 -2.69 -16.96 9.36
CA VAL A 198 -3.87 -16.09 9.51
C VAL A 198 -4.93 -16.70 10.42
N LEU A 199 -5.15 -18.02 10.34
CA LEU A 199 -6.11 -18.70 11.21
C LEU A 199 -5.64 -18.80 12.67
N LYS A 200 -4.34 -19.01 12.91
CA LYS A 200 -3.77 -19.18 14.26
C LYS A 200 -3.50 -17.85 14.97
N SER A 201 -3.26 -16.77 14.23
CA SER A 201 -3.03 -15.43 14.79
C SER A 201 -4.31 -14.67 15.15
N GLN A 202 -5.48 -15.10 14.67
CA GLN A 202 -6.75 -14.43 14.94
C GLN A 202 -7.20 -14.61 16.40
N TYR A 203 -7.54 -13.50 17.06
CA TYR A 203 -8.12 -13.51 18.39
C TYR A 203 -9.55 -14.10 18.41
N PRO A 204 -10.03 -14.63 19.55
CA PRO A 204 -11.38 -15.18 19.67
C PRO A 204 -12.51 -14.21 19.28
N ASN A 205 -12.31 -12.90 19.47
CA ASN A 205 -13.27 -11.86 19.08
C ASN A 205 -13.25 -11.53 17.56
N GLY A 206 -12.26 -12.03 16.81
CA GLY A 206 -12.14 -11.85 15.36
C GLY A 206 -11.06 -10.89 14.90
N GLY A 207 -10.43 -10.13 15.80
CA GLY A 207 -9.32 -9.24 15.45
C GLY A 207 -8.00 -9.97 15.19
N TRP A 208 -7.03 -9.27 14.58
CA TRP A 208 -5.66 -9.76 14.38
C TRP A 208 -4.63 -8.82 15.02
N PRO A 209 -3.52 -9.36 15.57
CA PRO A 209 -2.40 -8.55 16.02
C PRO A 209 -1.66 -7.92 14.82
N GLN A 210 -0.90 -6.85 15.02
CA GLN A 210 0.04 -6.37 13.99
C GLN A 210 1.16 -7.40 13.76
N ARG A 211 1.71 -8.00 14.83
CA ARG A 211 2.78 -9.00 14.76
C ARG A 211 2.39 -10.32 15.41
N TYR A 212 2.82 -11.44 14.81
CA TYR A 212 2.61 -12.79 15.35
C TYR A 212 3.83 -13.71 15.07
N PRO A 213 4.23 -14.61 15.98
CA PRO A 213 3.74 -14.83 17.34
C PRO A 213 3.87 -13.62 18.25
N LEU A 214 2.94 -13.53 19.21
CA LEU A 214 2.83 -12.43 20.16
C LEU A 214 4.08 -12.33 21.03
N LYS A 215 4.49 -11.10 21.33
CA LYS A 215 5.59 -10.74 22.23
C LYS A 215 5.08 -9.71 23.22
N TYR A 216 5.59 -9.77 24.46
CA TYR A 216 5.15 -8.90 25.56
C TYR A 216 6.33 -8.39 26.42
N GLU A 217 7.56 -8.78 26.08
CA GLU A 217 8.75 -8.50 26.89
C GLU A 217 9.43 -7.17 26.53
N PHE A 218 9.12 -6.63 25.34
CA PHE A 218 9.56 -5.31 24.92
C PHE A 218 8.67 -4.23 25.56
N SER A 219 9.26 -3.11 25.97
CA SER A 219 8.52 -1.91 26.35
C SER A 219 8.81 -0.82 25.33
N HIS A 220 7.75 -0.38 24.65
CA HIS A 220 7.82 0.61 23.60
C HIS A 220 7.94 2.01 24.20
N HIS A 221 9.17 2.53 24.35
CA HIS A 221 9.43 3.85 24.95
C HIS A 221 8.77 4.04 26.34
N GLY A 222 8.79 2.99 27.17
CA GLY A 222 8.18 2.99 28.50
C GLY A 222 6.67 2.69 28.53
N GLN A 223 6.05 2.49 27.37
CA GLN A 223 4.68 2.01 27.22
C GLN A 223 4.63 0.48 26.97
N PRO A 224 3.46 -0.17 27.10
CA PRO A 224 3.27 -1.54 26.64
C PRO A 224 3.42 -1.66 25.12
N ASP A 225 3.96 -2.79 24.65
CA ASP A 225 4.14 -3.10 23.23
C ASP A 225 2.79 -3.25 22.49
N TYR A 226 2.54 -2.34 21.55
CA TYR A 226 1.32 -2.27 20.77
C TYR A 226 1.24 -3.33 19.66
N THR A 227 2.34 -4.01 19.32
CA THR A 227 2.35 -4.94 18.19
C THR A 227 1.51 -6.19 18.42
N SER A 228 1.10 -6.43 19.67
CA SER A 228 0.11 -7.43 20.10
C SER A 228 -1.35 -6.97 20.07
N TYR A 229 -1.64 -5.72 19.70
CA TYR A 229 -2.99 -5.17 19.71
C TYR A 229 -3.78 -5.50 18.44
N ILE A 230 -5.10 -5.55 18.55
CA ILE A 230 -6.01 -5.69 17.40
C ILE A 230 -5.84 -4.47 16.50
N THR A 231 -5.31 -4.68 15.29
CA THR A 231 -4.87 -3.60 14.41
C THR A 231 -5.82 -3.38 13.25
N PHE A 232 -6.31 -2.14 13.15
CA PHE A 232 -7.02 -1.58 11.98
C PHE A 232 -6.15 -0.56 11.22
N ASN A 233 -5.00 -0.17 11.78
CA ASN A 233 -3.97 0.55 11.04
C ASN A 233 -3.58 -0.24 9.79
N ASP A 234 -3.30 0.48 8.70
CA ASP A 234 -2.92 -0.05 7.38
C ASP A 234 -3.79 -1.25 6.94
N ASP A 235 -5.09 -1.16 7.24
CA ASP A 235 -6.15 -2.11 6.90
C ASP A 235 -5.86 -3.59 7.24
N VAL A 236 -4.93 -3.89 8.18
CA VAL A 236 -4.49 -5.25 8.58
C VAL A 236 -5.63 -6.26 8.76
N ALA A 237 -6.68 -5.90 9.49
CA ALA A 237 -7.85 -6.77 9.69
C ALA A 237 -8.64 -7.03 8.39
N ALA A 238 -8.72 -6.06 7.48
CA ALA A 238 -9.39 -6.21 6.19
C ALA A 238 -8.53 -7.00 5.19
N GLY A 239 -7.22 -6.76 5.10
CA GLY A 239 -6.32 -7.52 4.25
C GLY A 239 -6.34 -9.02 4.59
N ASN A 240 -6.37 -9.34 5.89
CA ASN A 240 -6.54 -10.72 6.36
C ASN A 240 -7.90 -11.32 5.98
N VAL A 241 -9.01 -10.60 6.16
CA VAL A 241 -10.34 -11.04 5.69
C VAL A 241 -10.35 -11.25 4.17
N HIS A 242 -9.74 -10.35 3.40
CA HIS A 242 -9.67 -10.43 1.95
C HIS A 242 -8.92 -11.68 1.48
N PHE A 243 -7.71 -11.92 1.98
CA PHE A 243 -6.94 -13.12 1.64
C PHE A 243 -7.70 -14.41 1.94
N LEU A 244 -8.35 -14.49 3.11
CA LEU A 244 -9.17 -15.65 3.46
C LEU A 244 -10.35 -15.85 2.48
N ILE A 245 -10.98 -14.76 2.02
CA ILE A 245 -12.01 -14.82 0.97
C ILE A 245 -11.42 -15.33 -0.35
N LEU A 246 -10.21 -14.90 -0.75
CA LEU A 246 -9.52 -15.42 -1.93
C LEU A 246 -9.24 -16.93 -1.81
N CYS A 247 -8.81 -17.40 -0.64
CA CYS A 247 -8.62 -18.84 -0.38
C CYS A 247 -9.92 -19.64 -0.51
N TYR A 248 -11.03 -19.16 0.08
CA TYR A 248 -12.33 -19.81 -0.10
C TYR A 248 -12.78 -19.79 -1.57
N GLN A 249 -12.67 -18.63 -2.23
CA GLN A 249 -13.08 -18.43 -3.62
C GLN A 249 -12.32 -19.34 -4.60
N ALA A 250 -11.00 -19.45 -4.47
CA ALA A 250 -10.16 -20.11 -5.46
C ALA A 250 -9.81 -21.57 -5.13
N LEU A 251 -9.77 -21.94 -3.84
CA LEU A 251 -9.44 -23.31 -3.40
C LEU A 251 -10.63 -24.09 -2.87
N GLY A 252 -11.75 -23.43 -2.55
CA GLY A 252 -12.85 -24.04 -1.79
C GLY A 252 -12.47 -24.37 -0.34
N GLU A 253 -11.43 -23.72 0.20
CA GLU A 253 -10.96 -23.93 1.57
C GLU A 253 -12.05 -23.47 2.55
N THR A 254 -12.70 -24.40 3.27
CA THR A 254 -13.83 -24.09 4.14
C THR A 254 -13.43 -23.75 5.58
N ARG A 255 -12.20 -24.08 6.01
CA ARG A 255 -11.72 -23.77 7.38
C ARG A 255 -11.74 -22.27 7.70
N VAL A 256 -11.64 -21.43 6.67
CA VAL A 256 -11.57 -19.96 6.80
C VAL A 256 -12.91 -19.27 7.00
N LEU A 257 -14.05 -19.95 6.77
CA LEU A 257 -15.37 -19.32 6.80
C LEU A 257 -15.75 -18.74 8.17
N ASP A 258 -15.37 -19.40 9.27
CA ASP A 258 -15.54 -18.86 10.62
C ASP A 258 -14.66 -17.62 10.85
N ALA A 259 -13.39 -17.70 10.45
CA ALA A 259 -12.42 -16.62 10.60
C ALA A 259 -12.82 -15.37 9.79
N ILE A 260 -13.34 -15.54 8.57
CA ILE A 260 -13.93 -14.47 7.75
C ILE A 260 -15.11 -13.82 8.50
N ASN A 261 -16.04 -14.61 9.02
CA ASN A 261 -17.21 -14.09 9.74
C ASN A 261 -16.82 -13.32 11.00
N ARG A 262 -15.90 -13.84 11.83
CA ARG A 262 -15.40 -13.13 13.00
C ARG A 262 -14.62 -11.87 12.62
N GLY A 263 -13.80 -11.94 11.55
CA GLY A 263 -13.03 -10.82 11.01
C GLY A 263 -13.88 -9.70 10.39
N MET A 264 -15.07 -9.99 9.86
CA MET A 264 -16.04 -8.94 9.49
C MET A 264 -16.76 -8.37 10.73
N ASN A 265 -17.14 -9.22 11.69
CA ASN A 265 -17.86 -8.80 12.88
C ASN A 265 -17.03 -7.91 13.83
N ILE A 266 -15.70 -8.05 13.87
CA ILE A 266 -14.83 -7.22 14.73
C ILE A 266 -14.99 -5.71 14.46
N TYR A 267 -15.30 -5.32 13.22
CA TYR A 267 -15.58 -3.92 12.87
C TYR A 267 -16.79 -3.37 13.62
N ILE A 268 -17.85 -4.18 13.80
CA ILE A 268 -19.02 -3.80 14.60
C ILE A 268 -18.66 -3.77 16.09
N LEU A 269 -17.93 -4.78 16.58
CA LEU A 269 -17.58 -4.91 18.00
C LEU A 269 -16.61 -3.84 18.51
N ALA A 270 -15.71 -3.35 17.63
CA ALA A 270 -14.72 -2.33 17.96
C ALA A 270 -15.25 -0.88 17.82
N GLN A 271 -16.45 -0.68 17.27
CA GLN A 271 -17.01 0.68 17.19
C GLN A 271 -17.23 1.25 18.58
N ASN A 272 -16.70 2.44 18.84
CA ASN A 272 -16.95 3.12 20.10
C ASN A 272 -18.40 3.64 20.20
N GLY A 273 -18.90 3.89 21.41
CA GLY A 273 -20.27 4.37 21.60
C GLY A 273 -20.48 5.82 21.14
N ALA A 274 -21.70 6.15 20.73
CA ALA A 274 -22.12 7.55 20.59
C ALA A 274 -21.94 8.31 21.93
N PRO A 275 -21.51 9.58 21.93
CA PRO A 275 -21.38 10.50 20.79
C PRO A 275 -20.04 10.41 20.03
N GLN A 276 -19.21 9.39 20.29
CA GLN A 276 -17.90 9.21 19.67
C GLN A 276 -17.83 7.93 18.83
N ALA A 277 -18.74 7.76 17.87
CA ALA A 277 -18.98 6.51 17.15
C ALA A 277 -17.95 6.16 16.04
N GLY A 278 -16.68 6.49 16.28
CA GLY A 278 -15.55 6.18 15.41
C GLY A 278 -14.74 4.96 15.89
N TRP A 279 -13.61 4.74 15.21
CA TRP A 279 -12.63 3.68 15.50
C TRP A 279 -11.24 4.25 15.79
N ALA A 280 -10.50 3.59 16.67
CA ALA A 280 -9.07 3.80 16.87
C ALA A 280 -8.23 3.04 15.82
N LEU A 281 -6.95 3.40 15.69
CA LEU A 281 -5.99 2.63 14.87
C LEU A 281 -5.80 1.19 15.39
N GLN A 282 -5.73 1.04 16.71
CA GLN A 282 -5.57 -0.26 17.37
C GLN A 282 -6.29 -0.32 18.72
N TYR A 283 -6.56 -1.56 19.15
CA TYR A 283 -7.28 -1.87 20.37
C TYR A 283 -6.57 -2.97 21.15
N THR A 284 -6.56 -2.87 22.48
CA THR A 284 -6.20 -4.03 23.32
C THR A 284 -7.14 -5.22 23.03
N PRO A 285 -6.75 -6.47 23.33
CA PRO A 285 -7.60 -7.64 23.07
C PRO A 285 -9.00 -7.61 23.72
N ASP A 286 -9.20 -6.79 24.76
CA ASP A 286 -10.49 -6.50 25.40
C ASP A 286 -11.23 -5.28 24.82
N LEU A 287 -10.92 -4.91 23.57
CA LEU A 287 -11.59 -3.88 22.75
C LEU A 287 -11.54 -2.46 23.30
N LYS A 288 -10.46 -2.08 24.01
CA LYS A 288 -10.24 -0.68 24.40
C LYS A 288 -9.29 0.01 23.41
N PRO A 289 -9.63 1.20 22.90
CA PRO A 289 -8.71 2.04 22.14
C PRO A 289 -7.34 2.18 22.80
N ALA A 290 -6.27 2.03 22.02
CA ALA A 290 -4.89 2.08 22.49
C ALA A 290 -4.03 3.00 21.61
N GLY A 291 -2.90 3.47 22.16
CA GLY A 291 -1.84 4.10 21.36
C GLY A 291 -0.96 3.05 20.70
N ALA A 292 -0.08 3.49 19.79
CA ALA A 292 0.93 2.64 19.16
C ALA A 292 2.32 3.28 19.30
N ARG A 293 2.87 3.79 18.20
CA ARG A 293 4.12 4.54 18.16
C ARG A 293 4.00 5.83 18.98
N THR A 294 5.10 6.45 19.38
CA THR A 294 5.03 7.59 20.32
C THR A 294 4.32 8.83 19.74
N TYR A 295 4.20 8.90 18.41
CA TYR A 295 3.39 9.86 17.64
C TYR A 295 1.98 9.37 17.25
N GLU A 296 1.52 8.25 17.82
CA GLU A 296 0.18 7.68 17.58
C GLU A 296 -0.57 7.54 18.92
N PRO A 297 -1.04 8.67 19.48
CA PRO A 297 -1.61 8.71 20.82
C PRO A 297 -2.91 7.90 20.90
N LYS A 298 -3.22 7.40 22.10
CA LYS A 298 -4.48 6.71 22.40
C LYS A 298 -5.68 7.61 22.09
N SER A 299 -6.33 7.35 20.95
CA SER A 299 -7.31 8.24 20.33
C SER A 299 -8.23 7.48 19.37
N LEU A 300 -9.32 8.12 18.94
CA LEU A 300 -10.03 7.70 17.73
C LEU A 300 -9.38 8.32 16.49
N SER A 301 -9.50 7.67 15.34
CA SER A 301 -8.93 8.08 14.08
C SER A 301 -10.02 8.34 13.04
N ALA A 302 -10.02 9.54 12.46
CA ALA A 302 -11.00 9.90 11.44
C ALA A 302 -10.84 9.07 10.15
N HIS A 303 -9.59 8.78 9.75
CA HIS A 303 -9.32 8.01 8.53
C HIS A 303 -9.58 6.51 8.71
N THR A 304 -9.26 5.95 9.87
CA THR A 304 -9.60 4.55 10.20
C THR A 304 -11.11 4.37 10.30
N THR A 305 -11.82 5.35 10.85
CA THR A 305 -13.29 5.38 10.84
C THR A 305 -13.85 5.42 9.41
N ALA A 306 -13.26 6.25 8.54
CA ALA A 306 -13.64 6.27 7.12
C ALA A 306 -13.32 4.96 6.39
N SER A 307 -12.26 4.23 6.78
CA SER A 307 -11.99 2.89 6.26
C SER A 307 -13.00 1.87 6.78
N ALA A 308 -13.26 1.83 8.08
CA ALA A 308 -14.26 0.98 8.70
C ALA A 308 -15.65 1.13 8.05
N ILE A 309 -16.08 2.37 7.74
CA ILE A 309 -17.32 2.63 7.00
C ILE A 309 -17.31 1.99 5.60
N ARG A 310 -16.19 2.02 4.87
CA ARG A 310 -16.05 1.34 3.57
C ARG A 310 -16.09 -0.17 3.73
N GLN A 311 -15.30 -0.73 4.64
CA GLN A 311 -15.27 -2.17 4.92
C GLN A 311 -16.65 -2.70 5.31
N LEU A 312 -17.39 -1.99 6.16
CA LEU A 312 -18.77 -2.32 6.52
C LEU A 312 -19.74 -2.32 5.32
N MET A 313 -19.59 -1.37 4.38
CA MET A 313 -20.34 -1.39 3.11
C MET A 313 -19.93 -2.58 2.23
N ASP A 314 -18.65 -2.92 2.17
CA ASP A 314 -18.15 -4.06 1.40
C ASP A 314 -18.57 -5.41 2.00
N PHE A 315 -18.64 -5.53 3.33
CA PHE A 315 -19.20 -6.70 4.00
C PHE A 315 -20.70 -6.88 3.71
N TYR A 316 -21.47 -5.79 3.57
CA TYR A 316 -22.85 -5.89 3.09
C TYR A 316 -22.91 -6.36 1.62
N LYS A 317 -22.01 -5.91 0.73
CA LYS A 317 -21.91 -6.45 -0.64
C LYS A 317 -21.51 -7.93 -0.66
N LEU A 318 -20.69 -8.38 0.29
CA LEU A 318 -20.28 -9.78 0.40
C LEU A 318 -21.38 -10.69 0.96
N THR A 319 -22.28 -10.18 1.82
CA THR A 319 -23.20 -11.04 2.61
C THR A 319 -24.68 -10.77 2.40
N GLY A 320 -25.06 -9.53 2.08
CA GLY A 320 -26.43 -9.02 2.17
C GLY A 320 -26.91 -8.77 3.61
N ASP A 321 -26.06 -8.95 4.63
CA ASP A 321 -26.45 -8.84 6.03
C ASP A 321 -26.50 -7.37 6.48
N THR A 322 -27.72 -6.86 6.72
CA THR A 322 -27.96 -5.46 7.06
C THR A 322 -27.32 -5.02 8.38
N LYS A 323 -26.86 -5.95 9.24
CA LYS A 323 -26.11 -5.59 10.46
C LYS A 323 -24.85 -4.78 10.17
N TYR A 324 -24.21 -4.98 9.02
CA TYR A 324 -23.02 -4.21 8.63
C TYR A 324 -23.37 -2.76 8.23
N LEU A 325 -24.62 -2.50 7.81
CA LEU A 325 -25.10 -1.14 7.52
C LEU A 325 -25.58 -0.39 8.77
N ALA A 326 -25.94 -1.09 9.85
CA ALA A 326 -26.44 -0.50 11.09
C ALA A 326 -25.47 0.49 11.80
N PRO A 327 -24.15 0.22 11.94
CA PRO A 327 -23.22 1.13 12.63
C PRO A 327 -22.87 2.42 11.86
N ILE A 328 -23.08 2.44 10.54
CA ILE A 328 -22.55 3.48 9.63
C ILE A 328 -23.09 4.90 9.91
N PRO A 329 -24.41 5.14 10.13
CA PRO A 329 -24.94 6.49 10.32
C PRO A 329 -24.28 7.25 11.47
N ALA A 330 -24.13 6.61 12.63
CA ALA A 330 -23.51 7.23 13.80
C ALA A 330 -22.04 7.60 13.55
N ALA A 331 -21.32 6.79 12.77
CA ALA A 331 -19.94 7.07 12.37
C ALA A 331 -19.82 8.23 11.38
N LEU A 332 -20.72 8.33 10.41
CA LEU A 332 -20.79 9.47 9.48
C LEU A 332 -21.10 10.77 10.22
N ASP A 333 -22.06 10.74 11.14
CA ASP A 333 -22.45 11.90 11.95
C ASP A 333 -21.32 12.30 12.92
N TRP A 334 -20.56 11.33 13.46
CA TRP A 334 -19.36 11.61 14.23
C TRP A 334 -18.26 12.27 13.39
N LEU A 335 -18.00 11.77 12.17
CA LEU A 335 -17.04 12.39 11.25
C LEU A 335 -17.41 13.84 10.96
N ASP A 336 -18.67 14.12 10.63
CA ASP A 336 -19.16 15.48 10.42
C ASP A 336 -18.97 16.36 11.69
N SER A 337 -19.09 15.79 12.89
CA SER A 337 -18.89 16.50 14.16
C SER A 337 -17.43 16.87 14.48
N VAL A 338 -16.45 16.12 13.95
CA VAL A 338 -15.00 16.34 14.18
C VAL A 338 -14.28 16.99 12.99
N ARG A 339 -15.04 17.44 11.97
CA ARG A 339 -14.48 18.18 10.83
C ARG A 339 -13.79 19.46 11.30
N LEU A 340 -12.56 19.69 10.81
CA LEU A 340 -11.82 20.91 11.09
C LEU A 340 -12.41 22.12 10.34
N PRO A 341 -12.37 23.33 10.93
CA PRO A 341 -12.77 24.56 10.24
C PRO A 341 -11.96 24.80 8.96
N GLY A 342 -12.63 25.21 7.88
CA GLY A 342 -12.00 25.55 6.61
C GLY A 342 -12.81 25.08 5.40
N GLU A 343 -12.48 25.63 4.22
CA GLU A 343 -13.15 25.32 2.96
C GLU A 343 -12.97 23.85 2.55
N LYS A 344 -11.75 23.32 2.73
CA LYS A 344 -11.44 21.91 2.44
C LYS A 344 -12.00 20.99 3.55
N PRO A 345 -12.52 19.80 3.21
CA PRO A 345 -13.00 18.82 4.18
C PRO A 345 -11.82 18.09 4.82
N LEU A 346 -11.16 18.76 5.77
CA LEU A 346 -10.08 18.19 6.59
C LEU A 346 -10.63 17.71 7.92
N TYR A 347 -10.07 16.62 8.41
CA TYR A 347 -10.38 15.97 9.69
C TYR A 347 -9.06 15.73 10.41
N PRO A 348 -9.02 15.77 11.76
CA PRO A 348 -7.81 15.45 12.49
C PRO A 348 -7.46 13.96 12.32
N SER A 349 -6.17 13.63 12.29
CA SER A 349 -5.73 12.23 12.27
C SER A 349 -6.11 11.51 13.56
N PHE A 350 -6.07 12.24 14.69
CA PHE A 350 -6.30 11.75 16.04
C PHE A 350 -7.34 12.61 16.78
N VAL A 351 -8.27 11.96 17.48
CA VAL A 351 -9.35 12.60 18.24
C VAL A 351 -9.34 12.07 19.68
N GLU A 352 -9.27 12.99 20.64
CA GLU A 352 -9.24 12.69 22.07
C GLU A 352 -10.52 11.99 22.54
N LEU A 353 -10.33 10.90 23.30
CA LEU A 353 -11.41 10.13 23.91
C LEU A 353 -12.12 10.95 24.99
N GLY A 354 -13.45 10.94 24.96
CA GLY A 354 -14.33 11.66 25.87
C GLY A 354 -14.64 13.11 25.48
N THR A 355 -13.88 13.75 24.58
CA THR A 355 -13.98 15.21 24.35
C THR A 355 -14.21 15.63 22.89
N ASN A 356 -13.94 14.75 21.91
CA ASN A 356 -13.90 15.08 20.47
C ASN A 356 -12.89 16.17 20.05
N LYS A 357 -11.91 16.53 20.90
CA LYS A 357 -10.85 17.46 20.51
C LYS A 357 -9.88 16.80 19.52
N ALA A 358 -9.43 17.56 18.52
CA ALA A 358 -8.29 17.18 17.70
C ALA A 358 -7.02 17.10 18.54
N LEU A 359 -6.24 16.03 18.37
CA LEU A 359 -4.89 15.91 18.90
C LEU A 359 -3.89 16.12 17.76
N TYR A 360 -2.94 17.02 17.98
CA TYR A 360 -1.85 17.32 17.07
C TYR A 360 -0.57 16.74 17.63
N THR A 361 0.25 16.16 16.76
CA THR A 361 1.48 15.47 17.13
C THR A 361 2.68 16.28 16.69
N HIS A 362 3.67 16.31 17.57
CA HIS A 362 4.87 17.13 17.48
C HIS A 362 6.07 16.29 17.91
N ARG A 363 7.27 16.83 17.67
CA ARG A 363 8.52 16.30 18.20
C ARG A 363 9.47 17.44 18.54
N GLU A 364 10.44 17.16 19.39
CA GLU A 364 11.62 18.00 19.60
C GLU A 364 12.90 17.16 19.67
N GLY A 365 14.07 17.79 19.75
CA GLY A 365 15.38 17.15 19.56
C GLY A 365 15.74 16.97 18.07
N SER A 366 16.80 16.21 17.78
CA SER A 366 17.32 16.03 16.41
C SER A 366 17.50 14.59 15.95
N ASN A 367 17.44 13.60 16.84
CA ASN A 367 17.64 12.19 16.52
C ASN A 367 16.95 11.30 17.58
N VAL A 368 17.03 9.98 17.41
CA VAL A 368 16.40 8.99 18.30
C VAL A 368 16.86 9.05 19.77
N ILE A 369 18.02 9.65 20.08
CA ILE A 369 18.60 9.72 21.43
C ILE A 369 18.28 11.06 22.12
N SER A 370 18.32 12.16 21.37
CA SER A 370 18.05 13.52 21.88
C SER A 370 16.60 13.96 21.76
N GLY A 371 15.79 13.25 20.97
CA GLY A 371 14.46 13.67 20.59
C GLY A 371 13.34 12.75 21.08
N HIS A 372 12.16 13.34 21.20
CA HIS A 372 10.94 12.63 21.59
C HIS A 372 9.72 13.24 20.91
N TYR A 373 8.62 12.49 20.88
CA TYR A 373 7.33 12.93 20.37
C TYR A 373 6.38 13.27 21.52
N TYR A 374 5.47 14.21 21.26
CA TYR A 374 4.37 14.55 22.17
C TYR A 374 3.12 14.93 21.39
N ALA A 375 1.98 15.00 22.07
CA ALA A 375 0.72 15.43 21.49
C ALA A 375 0.03 16.47 22.36
N ASP A 376 -0.51 17.52 21.73
CA ASP A 376 -1.33 18.54 22.39
C ASP A 376 -2.48 19.01 21.46
N TYR A 377 -3.00 20.23 21.66
CA TYR A 377 -4.11 20.81 20.91
C TYR A 377 -3.69 21.91 19.90
N ASN A 378 -2.39 22.09 19.64
CA ASN A 378 -1.83 23.13 18.79
C ASN A 378 -1.68 22.65 17.33
N PRO A 379 -2.36 23.25 16.34
CA PRO A 379 -2.20 22.87 14.94
C PRO A 379 -0.88 23.35 14.28
N GLU A 380 -0.05 24.12 14.98
CA GLU A 380 1.21 24.66 14.46
C GLU A 380 2.41 23.72 14.69
N HIS A 381 3.40 23.75 13.79
CA HIS A 381 4.63 22.94 13.91
C HIS A 381 4.39 21.42 14.11
N THR A 382 3.39 20.87 13.44
CA THR A 382 3.13 19.43 13.44
C THR A 382 4.22 18.65 12.71
N LEU A 383 4.22 17.33 12.90
CA LEU A 383 5.07 16.41 12.13
C LEU A 383 4.84 16.57 10.62
N ARG A 384 5.94 16.54 9.86
CA ARG A 384 5.89 16.57 8.38
C ARG A 384 5.83 15.18 7.76
N HIS A 385 6.43 14.19 8.42
CA HIS A 385 6.43 12.78 7.98
C HIS A 385 5.15 12.02 8.35
N TYR A 386 4.35 12.54 9.29
CA TYR A 386 3.06 11.96 9.66
C TYR A 386 2.02 13.07 9.71
N SER A 387 1.16 13.16 8.70
CA SER A 387 0.19 14.25 8.64
C SER A 387 -0.77 14.21 9.84
N SER A 388 -0.94 15.33 10.54
CA SER A 388 -1.94 15.47 11.62
C SER A 388 -3.36 15.73 11.11
N THR A 389 -3.56 15.81 9.78
CA THR A 389 -4.89 15.89 9.17
C THR A 389 -5.07 14.86 8.04
N ARG A 390 -6.33 14.61 7.69
CA ARG A 390 -6.77 13.68 6.63
C ARG A 390 -7.85 14.34 5.78
N SER A 391 -7.80 14.13 4.47
CA SER A 391 -8.86 14.54 3.54
C SER A 391 -9.87 13.39 3.41
N ILE A 392 -11.14 13.62 3.77
CA ILE A 392 -12.17 12.57 3.77
C ILE A 392 -13.42 13.08 3.05
N ASN A 393 -13.86 12.37 2.01
CA ASN A 393 -15.09 12.69 1.30
C ASN A 393 -16.31 12.06 1.98
N VAL A 394 -16.68 12.59 3.16
CA VAL A 394 -17.83 12.09 3.96
C VAL A 394 -19.15 12.18 3.17
N ALA A 395 -19.31 13.20 2.32
CA ALA A 395 -20.48 13.32 1.44
C ALA A 395 -20.61 12.12 0.48
N LYS A 396 -19.49 11.66 -0.11
CA LYS A 396 -19.46 10.46 -0.96
C LYS A 396 -19.72 9.18 -0.14
N LEU A 397 -19.15 9.05 1.06
CA LEU A 397 -19.45 7.91 1.94
C LEU A 397 -20.94 7.83 2.30
N ARG A 398 -21.57 8.98 2.61
CA ARG A 398 -23.01 9.07 2.89
C ARG A 398 -23.86 8.76 1.65
N GLN A 399 -23.43 9.21 0.46
CA GLN A 399 -24.08 8.85 -0.82
C GLN A 399 -24.00 7.35 -1.12
N ASP A 400 -22.82 6.73 -0.92
CA ASP A 400 -22.61 5.30 -1.13
C ASP A 400 -23.43 4.47 -0.14
N TYR A 401 -23.48 4.89 1.12
CA TYR A 401 -24.30 4.28 2.16
C TYR A 401 -25.79 4.29 1.80
N GLU A 402 -26.38 5.45 1.47
CA GLU A 402 -27.81 5.51 1.14
C GLU A 402 -28.15 4.74 -0.15
N LYS A 403 -27.27 4.75 -1.16
CA LYS A 403 -27.41 3.92 -2.36
C LYS A 403 -27.42 2.42 -2.00
N LEU A 404 -26.49 1.99 -1.16
CA LEU A 404 -26.32 0.58 -0.83
C LEU A 404 -27.43 0.06 0.09
N LYS A 405 -27.86 0.87 1.06
CA LYS A 405 -29.04 0.65 1.92
C LYS A 405 -30.35 0.53 1.12
N ALA A 406 -30.47 1.24 0.00
CA ALA A 406 -31.58 1.11 -0.93
C ALA A 406 -31.46 -0.11 -1.88
N THR A 407 -30.31 -0.80 -1.91
CA THR A 407 -30.09 -1.98 -2.75
C THR A 407 -30.49 -3.25 -1.99
N PRO A 408 -31.42 -4.08 -2.50
CA PRO A 408 -31.85 -5.31 -1.83
C PRO A 408 -30.68 -6.27 -1.52
N PRO A 409 -30.70 -7.01 -0.40
CA PRO A 409 -29.62 -7.94 -0.01
C PRO A 409 -29.15 -8.89 -1.12
N GLU A 410 -30.07 -9.53 -1.84
CA GLU A 410 -29.73 -10.46 -2.93
C GLU A 410 -29.16 -9.76 -4.16
N GLU A 411 -29.53 -8.51 -4.44
CA GLU A 411 -28.91 -7.74 -5.53
C GLU A 411 -27.52 -7.24 -5.14
N ALA A 412 -27.36 -6.75 -3.90
CA ALA A 412 -26.08 -6.26 -3.38
C ALA A 412 -25.00 -7.36 -3.32
N SER A 413 -25.41 -8.62 -3.15
CA SER A 413 -24.52 -9.76 -2.95
C SER A 413 -24.60 -10.87 -4.01
N LYS A 414 -25.28 -10.62 -5.14
CA LYS A 414 -25.43 -11.58 -6.26
C LYS A 414 -24.09 -12.16 -6.75
N ASP A 415 -23.06 -11.31 -6.84
CA ASP A 415 -21.75 -11.67 -7.38
C ASP A 415 -20.81 -12.25 -6.32
N SER A 416 -21.23 -12.24 -5.03
CA SER A 416 -20.40 -12.58 -3.88
C SER A 416 -19.69 -13.94 -4.01
N PRO A 417 -18.38 -14.02 -3.70
CA PRO A 417 -17.70 -15.30 -3.60
C PRO A 417 -18.24 -16.15 -2.43
N LEU A 418 -18.79 -15.55 -1.38
CA LEU A 418 -19.26 -16.26 -0.18
C LEU A 418 -20.61 -16.97 -0.37
N LYS A 419 -21.46 -16.54 -1.32
CA LYS A 419 -22.81 -17.11 -1.52
C LYS A 419 -22.87 -18.28 -2.51
N ASN A 420 -21.96 -18.33 -3.48
CA ASN A 420 -22.19 -19.10 -4.70
C ASN A 420 -21.67 -20.56 -4.68
N GLY A 421 -20.91 -20.98 -3.66
CA GLY A 421 -20.47 -22.37 -3.43
C GLY A 421 -19.57 -23.02 -4.49
N VAL A 422 -19.42 -22.40 -5.66
CA VAL A 422 -18.56 -22.81 -6.77
C VAL A 422 -17.29 -21.96 -6.74
N ALA A 423 -16.13 -22.63 -6.79
CA ALA A 423 -14.86 -21.94 -6.87
C ALA A 423 -14.80 -21.05 -8.13
N LYS A 424 -14.45 -19.77 -7.96
CA LYS A 424 -14.26 -18.82 -9.05
C LYS A 424 -12.76 -18.57 -9.25
N PRO A 425 -12.24 -18.49 -10.48
CA PRO A 425 -10.86 -18.08 -10.70
C PRO A 425 -10.61 -16.69 -10.11
N LEU A 426 -9.36 -16.41 -9.75
CA LEU A 426 -8.93 -15.07 -9.37
C LEU A 426 -8.86 -14.15 -10.61
N PRO A 427 -8.83 -12.82 -10.43
CA PRO A 427 -8.60 -11.88 -11.53
C PRO A 427 -7.34 -12.24 -12.33
N ARG A 428 -7.43 -12.13 -13.66
CA ARG A 428 -6.31 -12.44 -14.58
C ARG A 428 -5.13 -11.48 -14.37
N TYR A 429 -5.42 -10.24 -14.03
CA TYR A 429 -4.43 -9.22 -13.68
C TYR A 429 -4.73 -8.73 -12.27
N PHE A 430 -3.69 -8.52 -11.47
CA PHE A 430 -3.84 -8.15 -10.05
C PHE A 430 -3.41 -6.70 -9.85
N LEU A 431 -2.19 -6.35 -10.28
CA LEU A 431 -1.65 -5.00 -10.09
C LEU A 431 -2.28 -3.94 -10.99
N ILE A 432 -3.02 -4.35 -12.02
CA ILE A 432 -3.79 -3.45 -12.89
C ILE A 432 -5.11 -3.04 -12.21
N GLU A 433 -5.61 -3.84 -11.26
CA GLU A 433 -6.89 -3.65 -10.58
C GLU A 433 -6.72 -3.09 -9.15
N GLU A 434 -5.54 -3.21 -8.54
CA GLU A 434 -5.24 -2.71 -7.19
C GLU A 434 -4.61 -1.30 -7.12
N HIS A 435 -4.80 -0.66 -5.95
CA HIS A 435 -4.35 0.71 -5.64
C HIS A 435 -3.75 0.81 -4.23
N GLY A 436 -2.43 0.70 -4.12
CA GLY A 436 -1.64 0.95 -2.90
C GLY A 436 -0.15 0.82 -3.23
N ASP A 437 0.67 1.79 -2.80
CA ASP A 437 2.12 1.78 -2.96
C ASP A 437 2.73 2.62 -1.82
N SER A 438 3.68 2.06 -1.08
CA SER A 438 4.37 2.75 0.04
C SER A 438 5.65 3.48 -0.40
N ASP A 439 6.12 3.27 -1.63
CA ASP A 439 7.35 3.91 -2.12
C ASP A 439 7.15 5.43 -2.28
N LEU A 440 7.93 6.20 -1.52
CA LEU A 440 7.98 7.66 -1.60
C LEU A 440 8.52 8.20 -2.95
N ASN A 441 9.00 7.33 -3.85
CA ASN A 441 9.30 7.68 -5.26
C ASN A 441 8.10 7.51 -6.22
N HIS A 442 6.97 6.97 -5.75
CA HIS A 442 5.76 6.81 -6.57
C HIS A 442 5.19 8.17 -7.03
N GLY A 443 4.49 8.19 -8.18
CA GLY A 443 3.81 9.40 -8.69
C GLY A 443 4.44 10.04 -9.94
N ARG A 444 4.93 9.24 -10.89
CA ARG A 444 5.31 9.72 -12.24
C ARG A 444 4.06 10.08 -13.06
N ALA A 445 4.17 11.04 -13.97
CA ALA A 445 3.15 11.26 -14.99
C ALA A 445 3.05 10.03 -15.92
N ALA A 446 1.84 9.51 -16.15
CA ALA A 446 1.63 8.32 -16.98
C ALA A 446 2.16 8.53 -18.41
N GLU A 447 3.09 7.65 -18.84
CA GLU A 447 3.67 7.69 -20.17
C GLU A 447 2.94 6.76 -21.14
N THR A 448 2.92 7.13 -22.42
CA THR A 448 2.38 6.26 -23.48
C THR A 448 3.36 5.12 -23.79
N ALA A 449 2.84 4.00 -24.29
CA ALA A 449 3.67 2.86 -24.70
C ALA A 449 4.78 3.23 -25.70
N ASP A 450 4.54 4.19 -26.61
CA ASP A 450 5.58 4.68 -27.53
C ASP A 450 6.73 5.39 -26.80
N GLN A 451 6.42 6.23 -25.81
CA GLN A 451 7.42 6.89 -24.96
C GLN A 451 8.22 5.86 -24.16
N LEU A 452 7.55 4.86 -23.57
CA LEU A 452 8.20 3.80 -22.78
C LEU A 452 9.14 2.91 -23.60
N VAL A 453 8.74 2.56 -24.83
CA VAL A 453 9.58 1.82 -25.79
C VAL A 453 10.83 2.63 -26.19
N LYS A 454 10.69 3.96 -26.33
CA LYS A 454 11.79 4.87 -26.71
C LYS A 454 12.69 5.27 -25.54
N SER A 455 12.18 5.29 -24.32
CA SER A 455 12.91 5.73 -23.11
C SER A 455 13.64 4.62 -22.38
N LEU A 456 13.37 3.34 -22.69
CA LEU A 456 14.14 2.21 -22.17
C LEU A 456 15.59 2.30 -22.69
N ASN A 457 16.55 2.38 -21.78
CA ASN A 457 17.94 2.64 -22.16
C ASN A 457 18.63 1.42 -22.81
N LYS A 458 19.88 1.60 -23.26
CA LYS A 458 20.69 0.55 -23.88
C LYS A 458 20.92 -0.67 -22.98
N ASP A 459 20.95 -0.49 -21.66
CA ASP A 459 21.28 -1.53 -20.68
C ASP A 459 20.02 -2.28 -20.18
N GLY A 460 18.82 -1.77 -20.46
CA GLY A 460 17.54 -2.43 -20.18
C GLY A 460 16.77 -1.88 -18.98
N TRP A 461 16.92 -0.61 -18.61
CA TRP A 461 16.10 0.02 -17.58
C TRP A 461 15.66 1.43 -17.95
N TRP A 462 14.67 1.96 -17.22
CA TRP A 462 14.19 3.32 -17.36
C TRP A 462 14.88 4.23 -16.35
N PRO A 463 15.73 5.18 -16.79
CA PRO A 463 16.37 6.15 -15.90
C PRO A 463 15.32 6.92 -15.10
N THR A 464 15.37 6.78 -13.77
CA THR A 464 14.39 7.35 -12.85
C THR A 464 15.07 8.27 -11.85
N GLU A 465 14.48 9.44 -11.64
CA GLU A 465 14.91 10.39 -10.61
C GLU A 465 14.47 9.86 -9.23
N LEU A 466 15.42 9.35 -8.45
CA LEU A 466 15.20 8.84 -7.10
C LEU A 466 15.10 10.03 -6.13
N LYS A 467 13.87 10.32 -5.71
CA LYS A 467 13.49 11.47 -4.87
C LYS A 467 13.53 11.15 -3.38
N SER A 468 13.37 9.89 -3.00
CA SER A 468 13.48 9.43 -1.62
C SER A 468 14.80 8.71 -1.38
N THR A 469 15.43 8.98 -0.24
CA THR A 469 16.65 8.30 0.22
C THR A 469 16.73 8.32 1.76
N SER A 470 17.62 7.54 2.33
CA SER A 470 17.97 7.55 3.77
C SER A 470 19.37 8.14 3.99
N ASN A 471 19.73 8.47 5.23
CA ASN A 471 21.13 8.67 5.59
C ASN A 471 21.81 7.31 5.78
N PRO A 472 23.00 7.06 5.20
CA PRO A 472 23.81 5.90 5.58
C PRO A 472 24.18 5.96 7.07
N TYR A 473 24.20 4.80 7.75
CA TYR A 473 24.60 4.75 9.15
C TYR A 473 26.09 5.14 9.33
N ILE A 474 26.34 6.16 10.15
CA ILE A 474 27.68 6.70 10.44
C ILE A 474 28.09 6.60 11.92
N GLY A 475 27.30 5.87 12.72
CA GLY A 475 27.35 5.89 14.19
C GLY A 475 26.04 6.39 14.78
N ASP A 476 25.87 6.13 16.08
CA ASP A 476 24.68 6.51 16.83
C ASP A 476 24.56 8.03 17.02
N GLY A 477 23.33 8.49 17.29
CA GLY A 477 23.02 9.89 17.59
C GLY A 477 23.72 10.46 18.83
N SER A 478 23.63 11.78 18.98
CA SER A 478 24.09 12.50 20.17
C SER A 478 22.91 12.79 21.10
N PRO A 479 23.05 12.67 22.45
CA PRO A 479 22.04 13.10 23.40
C PRO A 479 21.91 14.63 23.47
N THR A 480 22.94 15.38 23.07
CA THR A 480 22.84 16.82 22.79
C THR A 480 22.25 16.99 21.38
N PRO A 481 21.10 17.69 21.21
CA PRO A 481 20.53 17.96 19.90
C PRO A 481 21.52 18.69 18.98
N ALA A 482 21.48 18.37 17.68
CA ALA A 482 22.18 19.12 16.64
C ALA A 482 21.54 20.51 16.44
N GLU A 483 22.33 21.45 15.92
CA GLU A 483 21.84 22.78 15.54
C GLU A 483 20.85 22.69 14.36
N GLY A 484 19.61 23.15 14.58
CA GLY A 484 18.56 23.18 13.56
C GLY A 484 17.15 23.07 14.16
N ASP A 485 16.12 23.31 13.34
CA ASP A 485 14.72 23.03 13.70
C ASP A 485 14.24 21.78 12.96
N TYR A 486 14.20 20.65 13.67
CA TYR A 486 13.80 19.34 13.13
C TYR A 486 12.32 19.02 13.38
N ARG A 487 11.54 19.92 13.99
CA ARG A 487 10.16 19.66 14.44
C ARG A 487 9.23 19.30 13.26
N SER A 488 9.41 19.98 12.13
CA SER A 488 8.64 19.77 10.89
C SER A 488 9.51 19.32 9.69
N THR A 489 10.56 18.52 9.94
CA THR A 489 11.34 17.84 8.88
C THR A 489 10.89 16.38 8.68
N HIS A 490 11.28 15.76 7.56
CA HIS A 490 11.02 14.32 7.31
C HIS A 490 12.03 13.40 8.01
N VAL A 491 13.24 13.90 8.27
CA VAL A 491 14.37 13.23 8.93
C VAL A 491 14.98 14.19 9.94
N GLY A 492 15.59 13.66 10.99
CA GLY A 492 16.40 14.39 11.95
C GLY A 492 17.75 14.85 11.39
N ASP A 493 18.77 14.85 12.24
CA ASP A 493 20.15 15.13 11.86
C ASP A 493 20.79 13.99 11.05
N LYS A 494 22.06 14.16 10.67
CA LYS A 494 22.83 13.21 9.84
C LYS A 494 22.97 11.78 10.41
N THR A 495 22.59 11.54 11.66
CA THR A 495 22.57 10.20 12.29
C THR A 495 21.21 9.52 12.19
N ASP A 496 20.13 10.28 11.94
CA ASP A 496 18.80 9.69 11.71
C ASP A 496 18.76 9.01 10.34
N THR A 497 18.66 7.68 10.34
CA THR A 497 18.65 6.84 9.14
C THR A 497 17.28 6.77 8.46
N SER A 498 16.25 7.44 9.00
CA SER A 498 14.90 7.47 8.43
C SER A 498 14.88 7.96 6.97
N PRO A 499 13.95 7.46 6.12
CA PRO A 499 13.80 7.93 4.76
C PRO A 499 13.25 9.37 4.68
N TYR A 500 13.70 10.11 3.69
CA TYR A 500 13.26 11.48 3.40
C TYR A 500 13.34 11.82 1.91
N ILE A 501 12.54 12.80 1.50
CA ILE A 501 12.63 13.41 0.17
C ILE A 501 13.87 14.32 0.11
N THR A 502 14.79 14.03 -0.82
CA THR A 502 16.03 14.79 -1.04
C THR A 502 15.85 15.94 -2.03
N ASP A 503 16.43 17.10 -1.73
CA ASP A 503 16.54 18.24 -2.66
C ASP A 503 17.59 18.00 -3.77
N LYS A 504 18.34 16.89 -3.68
CA LYS A 504 19.37 16.47 -4.64
C LYS A 504 19.09 15.03 -5.06
N PRO A 505 18.03 14.79 -5.84
CA PRO A 505 17.73 13.46 -6.34
C PRO A 505 18.81 13.00 -7.33
N VAL A 506 18.94 11.69 -7.49
CA VAL A 506 19.92 11.06 -8.38
C VAL A 506 19.23 10.15 -9.38
N ILE A 507 19.83 9.97 -10.56
CA ILE A 507 19.33 9.00 -11.54
C ILE A 507 19.71 7.58 -11.09
N GLY A 508 18.69 6.74 -10.91
CA GLY A 508 18.84 5.36 -10.51
C GLY A 508 17.68 4.49 -11.00
N ILE A 509 17.61 3.27 -10.46
CA ILE A 509 16.64 2.25 -10.83
C ILE A 509 15.57 2.21 -9.72
N SER A 510 14.31 2.42 -10.10
CA SER A 510 13.15 2.31 -9.21
C SER A 510 12.30 1.11 -9.63
N THR A 511 12.00 0.25 -8.67
CA THR A 511 11.14 -0.92 -8.84
C THR A 511 9.71 -0.51 -9.18
N SER A 512 9.20 0.54 -8.52
CA SER A 512 7.88 1.13 -8.72
C SER A 512 7.73 1.74 -10.13
N ALA A 513 8.75 2.48 -10.59
CA ALA A 513 8.77 2.98 -11.97
C ALA A 513 8.83 1.85 -13.01
N TYR A 514 9.52 0.75 -12.72
CA TYR A 514 9.49 -0.45 -13.56
C TYR A 514 8.09 -1.09 -13.56
N ILE A 515 7.44 -1.23 -12.40
CA ILE A 515 6.07 -1.77 -12.25
C ILE A 515 5.06 -0.94 -13.03
N ASP A 516 5.04 0.38 -12.86
CA ASP A 516 4.09 1.28 -13.55
C ASP A 516 4.27 1.25 -15.08
N ASN A 517 5.52 1.27 -15.54
CA ASN A 517 5.83 1.19 -16.97
C ASN A 517 5.39 -0.17 -17.56
N MET A 518 5.59 -1.27 -16.83
CA MET A 518 5.14 -2.59 -17.24
C MET A 518 3.61 -2.70 -17.24
N LYS A 519 2.90 -2.16 -16.25
CA LYS A 519 1.43 -2.06 -16.22
C LYS A 519 0.90 -1.30 -17.44
N ALA A 520 1.51 -0.18 -17.80
CA ALA A 520 1.14 0.61 -18.98
C ALA A 520 1.37 -0.16 -20.29
N LEU A 521 2.49 -0.89 -20.41
CA LEU A 521 2.80 -1.73 -21.58
C LEU A 521 1.84 -2.93 -21.69
N ILE A 522 1.47 -3.58 -20.60
CA ILE A 522 0.45 -4.64 -20.55
C ILE A 522 -0.92 -4.08 -21.01
N GLY A 523 -1.32 -2.91 -20.51
CA GLY A 523 -2.54 -2.23 -20.94
C GLY A 523 -2.57 -1.94 -22.45
N ALA A 524 -1.43 -1.59 -23.04
CA ALA A 524 -1.29 -1.33 -24.47
C ALA A 524 -1.39 -2.60 -25.35
N LEU A 525 -1.13 -3.79 -24.79
CA LEU A 525 -1.40 -5.08 -25.46
C LEU A 525 -2.90 -5.42 -25.36
N ASN A 526 -3.46 -5.43 -24.14
CA ASN A 526 -4.85 -5.84 -23.87
C ASN A 526 -5.90 -5.00 -24.62
N THR A 527 -5.65 -3.69 -24.78
CA THR A 527 -6.56 -2.79 -25.52
C THR A 527 -6.64 -3.09 -27.01
N LYS A 528 -5.63 -3.76 -27.60
CA LYS A 528 -5.64 -4.17 -29.01
C LYS A 528 -6.40 -5.49 -29.20
N ASP A 529 -6.16 -6.50 -28.37
CA ASP A 529 -6.90 -7.78 -28.39
C ASP A 529 -8.42 -7.56 -28.29
N THR A 530 -8.84 -6.61 -27.44
CA THR A 530 -10.25 -6.25 -27.26
C THR A 530 -10.85 -5.57 -28.51
N ASN A 531 -10.04 -4.92 -29.34
CA ASN A 531 -10.46 -4.25 -30.57
C ASN A 531 -10.41 -5.18 -31.79
N GLU A 532 -9.54 -6.19 -31.81
CA GLU A 532 -9.56 -7.23 -32.84
C GLU A 532 -10.73 -8.21 -32.65
N ASN A 533 -11.05 -8.58 -31.41
CA ASN A 533 -12.21 -9.42 -31.10
C ASN A 533 -13.57 -8.71 -31.28
N LYS A 534 -13.59 -7.39 -31.54
CA LYS A 534 -14.78 -6.63 -31.97
C LYS A 534 -14.88 -6.44 -33.49
N LYS A 535 -13.89 -6.93 -34.26
CA LYS A 535 -13.84 -6.88 -35.73
C LYS A 535 -14.03 -8.26 -36.38
N LYS A 536 -14.22 -9.29 -35.56
CA LYS A 536 -14.67 -10.63 -35.94
C LYS A 536 -16.10 -10.81 -35.43
#